data_AF-A0A837BRL6-F1
#
_entry.id   AF-A0A837BRL6-F1
#
_cell.length_a   1.000
_cell.length_b   1.000
_cell.length_c   1.000
_cell.angle_alpha   90.00
_cell.angle_beta   90.00
_cell.angle_gamma   90.00
#
_symmetry.space_group_name_H-M   'P 1'
#
loop_
_entity.id
_entity.type
_entity.pdbx_description
1 polymer ?
#
loop_
_entity_poly.entity_id
_entity_poly.type
_entity_poly.pdbx_seq_one_letter_code
_entity_poly.pdbx_strand_id
1 'polypeptide(L)'
;MKYSGSVEKIDRNSKQYFLVNDDNYNQSWLPYKKIGGKYYYNIGDGGYVNAANVGNIDNKPLYVAEATVTISPKDIDSKGVQIGLGKEQITVKPLQKIKVNRETLFMYNPTSSPSYIISGTKTGWFPKSYVQKELRQRLLTFTADTYVLITAGTDIFDANGDLRPNQVDKAGLTTFIEGEKIPVDELLYIWSNKDNKAELYYHLGDANNFSNTNFEENNEEHMSFIKAADSKYISGPFLKPLNTVDEAKADAKIATAADKKDLQKEIEQENAVHNTDGYKFYHFNFYNDALERAKEINSSDKATVSEVKEATRRLQMKAKLAYLTVDEYAAYSNSRNSMPEKY
;
A
#
# COMPACT_ATOMS: atom_id res chain seq x y z
N MET A 1 -7.13 -30.25 -17.22
CA MET A 1 -7.96 -30.07 -18.43
C MET A 1 -7.11 -29.30 -19.44
N LYS A 2 -7.02 -29.75 -20.69
CA LYS A 2 -6.31 -29.00 -21.74
C LYS A 2 -7.22 -27.86 -22.23
N TYR A 3 -6.64 -26.73 -22.61
CA TYR A 3 -7.37 -25.59 -23.18
C TYR A 3 -6.68 -25.10 -24.45
N SER A 4 -7.38 -24.30 -25.26
CA SER A 4 -6.84 -23.72 -26.50
C SER A 4 -6.36 -22.29 -26.28
N GLY A 5 -5.31 -21.91 -27.01
CA GLY A 5 -4.76 -20.56 -26.99
C GLY A 5 -3.55 -20.40 -26.05
N SER A 6 -3.01 -19.18 -26.02
CA SER A 6 -1.87 -18.80 -25.21
C SER A 6 -2.21 -17.58 -24.36
N VAL A 7 -1.52 -17.45 -23.22
CA VAL A 7 -1.63 -16.29 -22.36
C VAL A 7 -0.95 -15.08 -23.02
N GLU A 8 -1.60 -13.91 -22.97
CA GLU A 8 -1.14 -12.65 -23.56
C GLU A 8 -1.02 -11.57 -22.48
N LYS A 9 -0.04 -10.67 -22.62
CA LYS A 9 0.11 -9.50 -21.73
C LYS A 9 -1.04 -8.51 -21.94
N ILE A 10 -1.47 -7.84 -20.87
CA ILE A 10 -2.53 -6.83 -20.92
C ILE A 10 -2.20 -5.64 -20.03
N ASP A 11 -2.85 -4.51 -20.29
CA ASP A 11 -2.88 -3.41 -19.34
C ASP A 11 -3.58 -3.83 -18.05
N ARG A 12 -3.06 -3.37 -16.92
CA ARG A 12 -3.60 -3.69 -15.58
C ARG A 12 -5.07 -3.29 -15.48
N ASN A 13 -5.90 -4.19 -14.96
CA ASN A 13 -7.34 -4.05 -14.78
C ASN A 13 -8.15 -3.88 -16.08
N SER A 14 -7.58 -4.19 -17.25
CA SER A 14 -8.28 -4.05 -18.54
C SER A 14 -9.24 -5.20 -18.88
N LYS A 15 -9.15 -6.34 -18.17
CA LYS A 15 -9.95 -7.55 -18.43
C LYS A 15 -10.75 -7.96 -17.21
N GLN A 16 -11.89 -8.61 -17.46
CA GLN A 16 -12.76 -9.15 -16.41
C GLN A 16 -12.09 -10.32 -15.68
N TYR A 17 -11.41 -11.19 -16.42
CA TYR A 17 -10.65 -12.32 -15.88
C TYR A 17 -9.20 -12.21 -16.37
N PHE A 18 -8.26 -12.41 -15.47
CA PHE A 18 -6.84 -12.22 -15.74
C PHE A 18 -5.98 -13.07 -14.80
N LEU A 19 -4.70 -13.16 -15.11
CA LEU A 19 -3.65 -13.73 -14.29
C LEU A 19 -2.78 -12.57 -13.79
N VAL A 20 -2.34 -12.66 -12.54
CA VAL A 20 -1.30 -11.78 -12.00
C VAL A 20 0.05 -12.46 -12.24
N ASN A 21 1.01 -11.70 -12.78
CA ASN A 21 2.35 -12.19 -13.07
C ASN A 21 3.18 -12.29 -11.78
N ASP A 22 4.37 -12.88 -11.86
CA ASP A 22 5.19 -13.21 -10.68
C ASP A 22 5.74 -11.94 -9.97
N ASP A 23 5.68 -10.79 -10.63
CA ASP A 23 5.99 -9.46 -10.07
C ASP A 23 4.83 -8.84 -9.26
N ASN A 24 3.71 -9.57 -9.11
CA ASN A 24 2.47 -9.14 -8.47
C ASN A 24 1.81 -7.87 -9.06
N TYR A 25 2.36 -7.31 -10.13
CA TYR A 25 1.92 -6.04 -10.70
C TYR A 25 1.33 -6.19 -12.09
N ASN A 26 2.11 -6.76 -13.00
CA ASN A 26 1.76 -6.93 -14.39
C ASN A 26 0.70 -8.03 -14.52
N GLN A 27 -0.18 -7.86 -15.50
CA GLN A 27 -1.28 -8.78 -15.74
C GLN A 27 -1.17 -9.39 -17.12
N SER A 28 -1.67 -10.61 -17.20
CA SER A 28 -1.84 -11.33 -18.45
C SER A 28 -3.24 -11.92 -18.49
N TRP A 29 -3.71 -12.37 -19.65
CA TRP A 29 -4.98 -13.05 -19.77
C TRP A 29 -4.90 -14.21 -20.76
N LEU A 30 -5.72 -15.23 -20.54
CA LEU A 30 -6.09 -16.17 -21.59
C LEU A 30 -7.28 -15.56 -22.34
N PRO A 31 -7.27 -15.45 -23.68
CA PRO A 31 -8.41 -14.93 -24.42
C PRO A 31 -9.70 -15.72 -24.14
N TYR A 32 -10.80 -14.99 -23.94
CA TYR A 32 -12.13 -15.55 -23.73
C TYR A 32 -13.17 -14.89 -24.66
N LYS A 33 -14.27 -15.60 -24.89
CA LYS A 33 -15.41 -15.08 -25.67
C LYS A 33 -16.54 -14.65 -24.73
N LYS A 34 -17.14 -13.48 -24.99
CA LYS A 34 -18.35 -13.03 -24.31
C LYS A 34 -19.58 -13.51 -25.08
N ILE A 35 -20.43 -14.32 -24.44
CA ILE A 35 -21.67 -14.87 -25.03
C ILE A 35 -22.81 -14.66 -24.03
N GLY A 36 -23.86 -13.93 -24.41
CA GLY A 36 -25.00 -13.67 -23.52
C GLY A 36 -24.60 -13.04 -22.17
N GLY A 37 -23.62 -12.13 -22.18
CA GLY A 37 -23.12 -11.45 -20.97
C GLY A 37 -22.15 -12.26 -20.09
N LYS A 38 -21.94 -13.55 -20.39
CA LYS A 38 -21.00 -14.44 -19.68
C LYS A 38 -19.73 -14.63 -20.49
N TYR A 39 -18.64 -14.98 -19.82
CA TYR A 39 -17.32 -15.14 -20.42
C TYR A 39 -16.95 -16.63 -20.47
N TYR A 40 -16.35 -17.08 -21.56
CA TYR A 40 -16.06 -18.49 -21.80
C TYR A 40 -14.65 -18.70 -22.36
N TYR A 41 -13.93 -19.68 -21.82
CA TYR A 41 -12.69 -20.19 -22.37
C TYR A 41 -12.95 -21.36 -23.32
N ASN A 42 -12.21 -21.43 -24.42
CA ASN A 42 -12.27 -22.53 -25.36
C ASN A 42 -11.39 -23.68 -24.87
N ILE A 43 -11.97 -24.87 -24.74
CA ILE A 43 -11.28 -26.08 -24.25
C ILE A 43 -10.93 -27.08 -25.36
N GLY A 44 -11.06 -26.69 -26.63
CA GLY A 44 -10.86 -27.55 -27.79
C GLY A 44 -12.16 -28.21 -28.27
N ASP A 45 -12.16 -28.73 -29.50
CA ASP A 45 -13.26 -29.52 -30.10
C ASP A 45 -14.65 -28.86 -30.02
N GLY A 46 -14.68 -27.52 -30.11
CA GLY A 46 -15.91 -26.73 -29.99
C GLY A 46 -16.45 -26.57 -28.56
N GLY A 47 -15.75 -27.11 -27.57
CA GLY A 47 -16.09 -27.04 -26.15
C GLY A 47 -15.76 -25.68 -25.53
N TYR A 48 -16.63 -25.25 -24.61
CA TYR A 48 -16.43 -24.03 -23.84
C TYR A 48 -16.69 -24.27 -22.36
N VAL A 49 -15.91 -23.62 -21.50
CA VAL A 49 -16.14 -23.56 -20.05
C VAL A 49 -16.41 -22.11 -19.65
N ASN A 50 -17.44 -21.89 -18.83
CA ASN A 50 -17.72 -20.58 -18.25
C ASN A 50 -16.56 -20.17 -17.34
N ALA A 51 -15.98 -18.99 -17.58
CA ALA A 51 -14.86 -18.46 -16.81
C ALA A 51 -15.16 -18.36 -15.30
N ALA A 52 -16.41 -18.11 -14.92
CA ALA A 52 -16.85 -18.09 -13.51
C ALA A 52 -16.69 -19.46 -12.82
N ASN A 53 -16.57 -20.56 -13.58
CA ASN A 53 -16.36 -21.90 -13.07
C ASN A 53 -14.88 -22.33 -13.05
N VAL A 54 -13.95 -21.45 -13.44
CA VAL A 54 -12.50 -21.73 -13.50
C VAL A 54 -11.79 -21.04 -12.34
N GLY A 55 -11.08 -21.78 -11.48
CA GLY A 55 -10.31 -21.20 -10.37
C GLY A 55 -8.84 -20.95 -10.69
N ASN A 56 -8.26 -21.76 -11.58
CA ASN A 56 -6.84 -21.70 -11.92
C ASN A 56 -6.66 -21.98 -13.42
N ILE A 57 -5.60 -21.40 -13.99
CA ILE A 57 -5.08 -21.72 -15.33
C ILE A 57 -3.59 -22.06 -15.14
N ASP A 58 -3.16 -23.25 -15.55
CA ASP A 58 -1.79 -23.76 -15.36
C ASP A 58 -1.25 -23.57 -13.94
N ASN A 59 -2.04 -24.01 -12.96
CA ASN A 59 -1.78 -23.88 -11.53
C ASN A 59 -1.69 -22.43 -11.00
N LYS A 60 -1.75 -21.40 -11.86
CA LYS A 60 -1.83 -20.01 -11.44
C LYS A 60 -3.29 -19.65 -11.09
N PRO A 61 -3.57 -18.98 -9.95
CA PRO A 61 -4.91 -18.52 -9.62
C PRO A 61 -5.48 -17.60 -10.69
N LEU A 62 -6.74 -17.83 -11.07
CA LEU A 62 -7.47 -16.90 -11.92
C LEU A 62 -8.02 -15.77 -11.07
N TYR A 63 -7.76 -14.53 -11.49
CA TYR A 63 -8.29 -13.34 -10.87
C TYR A 63 -9.52 -12.84 -11.62
N VAL A 64 -10.40 -12.15 -10.89
CA VAL A 64 -11.59 -11.48 -11.43
C VAL A 64 -11.59 -10.00 -11.03
N ALA A 65 -11.95 -9.11 -11.96
CA ALA A 65 -11.96 -7.66 -11.70
C ALA A 65 -13.11 -7.24 -10.77
N GLU A 66 -14.27 -7.87 -10.93
CA GLU A 66 -15.47 -7.66 -10.12
C GLU A 66 -16.32 -8.95 -10.12
N ALA A 67 -16.85 -9.36 -8.98
CA ALA A 67 -17.75 -10.50 -8.86
C ALA A 67 -18.95 -10.17 -7.97
N THR A 68 -20.01 -10.98 -8.07
CA THR A 68 -21.18 -10.86 -7.19
C THR A 68 -21.20 -11.99 -6.18
N VAL A 69 -21.26 -11.64 -4.90
CA VAL A 69 -21.44 -12.58 -3.78
C VAL A 69 -22.86 -12.44 -3.22
N THR A 70 -23.32 -13.47 -2.51
CA THR A 70 -24.64 -13.47 -1.85
C THR A 70 -24.44 -13.61 -0.35
N ILE A 71 -25.07 -12.71 0.40
CA ILE A 71 -24.96 -12.63 1.85
C ILE A 71 -25.64 -13.82 2.52
N SER A 72 -24.94 -14.45 3.46
CA SER A 72 -25.38 -15.56 4.29
C SER A 72 -26.46 -15.09 5.26
N PRO A 73 -27.60 -15.80 5.36
CA PRO A 73 -28.58 -15.54 6.41
C PRO A 73 -28.18 -16.12 7.78
N LYS A 74 -27.03 -16.82 7.87
CA LYS A 74 -26.58 -17.44 9.13
C LYS A 74 -25.99 -16.41 10.10
N ASP A 75 -25.29 -15.43 9.55
CA ASP A 75 -24.44 -14.50 10.32
C ASP A 75 -25.01 -13.09 10.35
N ILE A 76 -26.05 -12.81 9.55
CA ILE A 76 -26.73 -11.52 9.48
C ILE A 76 -28.23 -11.75 9.70
N ASP A 77 -28.81 -11.02 10.64
CA ASP A 77 -30.25 -11.08 10.94
C ASP A 77 -31.08 -10.22 9.96
N SER A 78 -32.40 -10.18 10.16
CA SER A 78 -33.31 -9.41 9.30
C SER A 78 -33.12 -7.89 9.38
N LYS A 79 -32.47 -7.37 10.44
CA LYS A 79 -32.16 -5.94 10.59
C LYS A 79 -30.97 -5.54 9.71
N GLY A 80 -30.08 -6.49 9.43
CA GLY A 80 -28.90 -6.26 8.61
C GLY A 80 -27.74 -5.66 9.40
N VAL A 81 -26.62 -5.44 8.72
CA VAL A 81 -25.41 -4.85 9.29
C VAL A 81 -25.06 -3.56 8.55
N GLN A 82 -24.61 -2.52 9.27
CA GLN A 82 -24.06 -1.32 8.65
C GLN A 82 -22.62 -1.58 8.21
N ILE A 83 -22.33 -1.28 6.95
CA ILE A 83 -21.01 -1.40 6.34
C ILE A 83 -20.68 -0.07 5.66
N GLY A 84 -19.41 0.35 5.71
CA GLY A 84 -18.99 1.64 5.18
C GLY A 84 -19.06 2.76 6.21
N LEU A 85 -18.39 3.86 5.88
CA LEU A 85 -18.28 5.06 6.71
C LEU A 85 -18.82 6.27 5.95
N GLY A 86 -19.31 7.26 6.71
CA GLY A 86 -19.86 8.50 6.18
C GLY A 86 -20.89 8.24 5.07
N LYS A 87 -20.70 8.88 3.92
CA LYS A 87 -21.59 8.76 2.75
C LYS A 87 -21.61 7.39 2.07
N GLU A 88 -20.64 6.51 2.37
CA GLU A 88 -20.58 5.14 1.82
C GLU A 88 -21.28 4.12 2.72
N GLN A 89 -21.83 4.56 3.86
CA GLN A 89 -22.53 3.67 4.77
C GLN A 89 -23.79 3.11 4.13
N ILE A 90 -23.93 1.78 4.15
CA ILE A 90 -25.09 1.05 3.68
C ILE A 90 -25.49 -0.04 4.68
N THR A 91 -26.77 -0.38 4.68
CA THR A 91 -27.28 -1.56 5.41
C THR A 91 -27.28 -2.77 4.48
N VAL A 92 -26.49 -3.79 4.81
CA VAL A 92 -26.46 -5.06 4.08
C VAL A 92 -27.36 -6.08 4.77
N LYS A 93 -28.24 -6.72 4.00
CA LYS A 93 -29.26 -7.66 4.48
C LYS A 93 -29.02 -9.11 4.02
N PRO A 94 -29.63 -10.10 4.69
CA PRO A 94 -29.56 -11.50 4.29
C PRO A 94 -30.00 -11.71 2.84
N LEU A 95 -29.34 -12.64 2.13
CA LEU A 95 -29.60 -12.99 0.72
C LEU A 95 -29.39 -11.85 -0.29
N GLN A 96 -28.95 -10.67 0.16
CA GLN A 96 -28.61 -9.57 -0.74
C GLN A 96 -27.43 -9.97 -1.62
N LYS A 97 -27.51 -9.59 -2.90
CA LYS A 97 -26.42 -9.74 -3.86
C LYS A 97 -25.57 -8.48 -3.86
N ILE A 98 -24.28 -8.63 -3.56
CA ILE A 98 -23.33 -7.53 -3.45
C ILE A 98 -22.21 -7.72 -4.45
N LYS A 99 -21.86 -6.66 -5.18
CA LYS A 99 -20.68 -6.64 -6.05
C LYS A 99 -19.44 -6.33 -5.24
N VAL A 100 -18.39 -7.11 -5.44
CA VAL A 100 -17.09 -6.96 -4.78
C VAL A 100 -15.98 -6.94 -5.83
N ASN A 101 -14.94 -6.16 -5.61
CA ASN A 101 -13.84 -5.98 -6.58
C ASN A 101 -12.45 -6.20 -6.00
N ARG A 102 -12.32 -6.26 -4.67
CA ARG A 102 -11.06 -6.48 -3.97
C ARG A 102 -11.28 -7.37 -2.75
N GLU A 103 -10.19 -7.93 -2.27
CA GLU A 103 -10.12 -8.61 -0.98
C GLU A 103 -8.95 -8.08 -0.16
N THR A 104 -8.99 -8.26 1.15
CA THR A 104 -7.92 -7.86 2.07
C THR A 104 -7.95 -8.71 3.33
N LEU A 105 -6.90 -8.69 4.12
CA LEU A 105 -6.98 -8.97 5.54
C LEU A 105 -7.32 -7.66 6.27
N PHE A 106 -8.48 -7.56 6.90
CA PHE A 106 -8.88 -6.36 7.65
C PHE A 106 -8.67 -6.58 9.14
N MET A 107 -7.99 -5.64 9.81
CA MET A 107 -7.75 -5.68 11.26
C MET A 107 -8.95 -5.13 12.04
N TYR A 108 -9.63 -6.02 12.76
CA TYR A 108 -10.65 -5.72 13.77
C TYR A 108 -10.02 -5.91 15.15
N ASN A 109 -9.25 -4.92 15.63
CA ASN A 109 -8.46 -4.99 16.86
C ASN A 109 -9.19 -5.77 18.00
N PRO A 110 -8.64 -6.90 18.51
CA PRO A 110 -7.30 -7.45 18.26
C PRO A 110 -7.22 -8.53 17.16
N THR A 111 -8.34 -8.84 16.50
CA THR A 111 -8.43 -9.90 15.49
C THR A 111 -8.23 -9.36 14.07
N SER A 112 -8.02 -10.24 13.10
CA SER A 112 -8.10 -9.89 11.70
C SER A 112 -8.99 -10.88 10.97
N SER A 113 -9.69 -10.43 9.93
CA SER A 113 -10.56 -11.29 9.12
C SER A 113 -10.31 -11.05 7.64
N PRO A 114 -10.22 -12.11 6.82
CA PRO A 114 -10.30 -11.99 5.38
C PRO A 114 -11.62 -11.32 5.02
N SER A 115 -11.57 -10.24 4.24
CA SER A 115 -12.73 -9.41 3.93
C SER A 115 -12.79 -9.10 2.44
N TYR A 116 -14.01 -8.95 1.94
CA TYR A 116 -14.27 -8.38 0.62
C TYR A 116 -14.48 -6.88 0.71
N ILE A 117 -14.20 -6.18 -0.39
CA ILE A 117 -14.52 -4.76 -0.57
C ILE A 117 -15.65 -4.61 -1.57
N ILE A 118 -16.70 -3.88 -1.18
CA ILE A 118 -17.83 -3.53 -2.02
C ILE A 118 -17.35 -2.67 -3.18
N SER A 119 -17.67 -3.09 -4.39
CA SER A 119 -17.26 -2.39 -5.60
C SER A 119 -17.78 -0.96 -5.61
N GLY A 120 -16.89 -0.01 -5.95
CA GLY A 120 -17.20 1.41 -5.96
C GLY A 120 -17.12 2.12 -4.60
N THR A 121 -16.76 1.40 -3.52
CA THR A 121 -16.55 1.99 -2.19
C THR A 121 -15.08 1.93 -1.78
N LYS A 122 -14.68 2.81 -0.87
CA LYS A 122 -13.36 2.77 -0.22
C LYS A 122 -13.43 2.18 1.18
N THR A 123 -14.60 2.26 1.82
CA THR A 123 -14.82 1.89 3.22
C THR A 123 -15.81 0.74 3.42
N GLY A 124 -16.45 0.28 2.34
CA GLY A 124 -17.44 -0.78 2.40
C GLY A 124 -16.79 -2.16 2.45
N TRP A 125 -16.23 -2.56 3.59
CA TRP A 125 -15.64 -3.90 3.77
C TRP A 125 -16.56 -4.81 4.57
N PHE A 126 -16.52 -6.11 4.29
CA PHE A 126 -17.18 -7.12 5.13
C PHE A 126 -16.43 -8.46 5.10
N PRO A 127 -16.45 -9.23 6.22
CA PRO A 127 -15.79 -10.53 6.29
C PRO A 127 -16.23 -11.50 5.20
N LYS A 128 -15.31 -12.30 4.65
CA LYS A 128 -15.62 -13.38 3.70
C LYS A 128 -16.59 -14.41 4.31
N SER A 129 -16.57 -14.58 5.63
CA SER A 129 -17.53 -15.45 6.35
C SER A 129 -18.99 -15.01 6.19
N TYR A 130 -19.27 -13.75 5.82
CA TYR A 130 -20.64 -13.27 5.62
C TYR A 130 -21.27 -13.72 4.31
N VAL A 131 -20.55 -14.42 3.42
CA VAL A 131 -21.11 -14.89 2.15
C VAL A 131 -21.50 -16.36 2.22
N GLN A 132 -22.57 -16.74 1.51
CA GLN A 132 -23.00 -18.14 1.42
C GLN A 132 -21.94 -19.05 0.80
N LYS A 133 -21.17 -18.50 -0.13
CA LYS A 133 -20.15 -19.20 -0.89
C LYS A 133 -19.09 -18.21 -1.35
N GLU A 134 -17.84 -18.52 -1.03
CA GLU A 134 -16.69 -17.74 -1.51
C GLU A 134 -16.52 -17.85 -3.03
N LEU A 135 -15.86 -16.83 -3.59
CA LEU A 135 -15.51 -16.78 -4.99
C LEU A 135 -14.52 -17.91 -5.34
N ARG A 136 -14.70 -18.49 -6.52
CA ARG A 136 -13.74 -19.47 -7.05
C ARG A 136 -12.46 -18.77 -7.57
N GLN A 137 -12.60 -17.56 -8.08
CA GLN A 137 -11.50 -16.70 -8.53
C GLN A 137 -11.01 -15.84 -7.37
N ARG A 138 -9.75 -15.40 -7.45
CA ARG A 138 -9.20 -14.39 -6.54
C ARG A 138 -9.63 -12.98 -6.94
N LEU A 139 -9.69 -12.09 -5.97
CA LEU A 139 -9.74 -10.66 -6.23
C LEU A 139 -8.33 -10.10 -6.03
N LEU A 140 -8.04 -8.93 -6.60
CA LEU A 140 -6.79 -8.26 -6.23
C LEU A 140 -6.84 -7.87 -4.75
N THR A 141 -5.70 -8.02 -4.08
CA THR A 141 -5.52 -7.54 -2.72
C THR A 141 -5.59 -6.01 -2.70
N PHE A 142 -6.43 -5.47 -1.83
CA PHE A 142 -6.43 -4.06 -1.49
C PHE A 142 -5.58 -3.83 -0.25
N THR A 143 -4.65 -2.90 -0.35
CA THR A 143 -4.02 -2.26 0.79
C THR A 143 -4.02 -0.76 0.54
N ALA A 144 -4.26 0.04 1.58
CA ALA A 144 -4.16 1.50 1.46
C ALA A 144 -2.71 1.92 1.21
N ASP A 145 -1.79 1.28 1.92
CA ASP A 145 -0.35 1.46 1.76
C ASP A 145 0.21 0.50 0.70
N THR A 146 1.33 0.87 0.09
CA THR A 146 2.10 -0.06 -0.75
C THR A 146 2.81 -1.02 0.17
N TYR A 147 2.82 -2.32 -0.12
CA TYR A 147 3.61 -3.29 0.63
C TYR A 147 4.65 -3.95 -0.26
N VAL A 148 5.81 -4.22 0.33
CA VAL A 148 6.90 -5.02 -0.26
C VAL A 148 7.19 -6.25 0.62
N LEU A 149 7.61 -7.34 0.01
CA LEU A 149 8.16 -8.51 0.69
C LEU A 149 9.67 -8.44 0.63
N ILE A 150 10.33 -8.55 1.79
CA ILE A 150 11.78 -8.69 1.88
C ILE A 150 12.19 -10.05 1.31
N THR A 151 13.04 -10.05 0.28
CA THR A 151 13.53 -11.26 -0.41
C THR A 151 14.96 -11.61 -0.08
N ALA A 152 15.68 -10.68 0.54
CA ALA A 152 16.98 -10.89 1.18
C ALA A 152 17.01 -9.97 2.41
N GLY A 153 17.60 -10.41 3.52
CA GLY A 153 17.68 -9.56 4.71
C GLY A 153 18.29 -8.19 4.39
N THR A 154 17.69 -7.11 4.90
CA THR A 154 18.08 -5.72 4.59
C THR A 154 18.20 -4.89 5.86
N ASP A 155 19.17 -3.99 5.86
CA ASP A 155 19.29 -2.94 6.88
C ASP A 155 18.54 -1.67 6.49
N ILE A 156 18.53 -0.70 7.40
CA ILE A 156 17.94 0.62 7.20
C ILE A 156 19.02 1.64 6.85
N PHE A 157 18.66 2.53 5.94
CA PHE A 157 19.49 3.63 5.46
C PHE A 157 18.82 4.97 5.75
N ASP A 158 19.61 6.04 5.83
CA ASP A 158 19.12 7.41 5.89
C ASP A 158 18.94 8.04 4.48
N ALA A 159 18.55 9.31 4.44
CA ALA A 159 18.34 10.06 3.20
C ALA A 159 19.63 10.37 2.40
N ASN A 160 20.80 10.02 2.94
CA ASN A 160 22.12 10.13 2.32
C ASN A 160 22.67 8.75 1.90
N GLY A 161 21.91 7.67 2.14
CA GLY A 161 22.30 6.30 1.79
C GLY A 161 23.32 5.71 2.76
N ASP A 162 23.49 6.31 3.93
CA ASP A 162 24.33 5.80 5.00
C ASP A 162 23.54 4.82 5.88
N LEU A 163 24.23 3.77 6.32
CA LEU A 163 23.66 2.72 7.16
C LEU A 163 23.27 3.30 8.53
N ARG A 164 22.02 3.09 8.94
CA ARG A 164 21.58 3.36 10.30
C ARG A 164 21.95 2.19 11.22
N PRO A 165 22.42 2.45 12.44
CA PRO A 165 22.73 1.39 13.39
C PRO A 165 21.45 0.66 13.81
N ASN A 166 21.51 -0.67 13.86
CA ASN A 166 20.47 -1.51 14.44
C ASN A 166 20.42 -1.32 15.97
N GLN A 167 19.25 -1.46 16.57
CA GLN A 167 19.10 -1.34 18.02
C GLN A 167 19.91 -2.38 18.79
N VAL A 168 19.89 -3.61 18.29
CA VAL A 168 20.69 -4.71 18.81
C VAL A 168 21.88 -4.87 17.90
N ASP A 169 23.03 -4.34 18.32
CA ASP A 169 24.29 -4.57 17.63
C ASP A 169 24.78 -6.01 17.87
N LYS A 170 24.36 -6.91 16.98
CA LYS A 170 24.81 -8.29 16.91
C LYS A 170 25.28 -8.59 15.50
N ALA A 171 26.54 -8.97 15.38
CA ALA A 171 27.16 -9.33 14.11
C ALA A 171 26.30 -10.36 13.33
N GLY A 172 25.95 -10.01 12.09
CA GLY A 172 25.21 -10.89 11.17
C GLY A 172 23.68 -10.79 11.24
N LEU A 173 23.11 -9.89 12.05
CA LEU A 173 21.68 -9.60 12.02
C LEU A 173 21.40 -8.33 11.22
N THR A 174 20.56 -8.46 10.19
CA THR A 174 19.97 -7.32 9.48
C THR A 174 18.76 -6.78 10.25
N THR A 175 18.36 -5.54 9.93
CA THR A 175 17.16 -4.95 10.52
C THR A 175 15.90 -5.76 10.21
N PHE A 176 15.70 -6.09 8.94
CA PHE A 176 14.60 -6.90 8.44
C PHE A 176 15.10 -8.20 7.83
N ILE A 177 14.33 -9.27 7.96
CA ILE A 177 14.67 -10.61 7.47
C ILE A 177 13.79 -11.02 6.28
N GLU A 178 14.27 -12.00 5.51
CA GLU A 178 13.51 -12.58 4.40
C GLU A 178 12.12 -13.04 4.85
N GLY A 179 11.10 -12.70 4.05
CA GLY A 179 9.70 -13.06 4.30
C GLY A 179 8.89 -11.98 5.04
N GLU A 180 9.54 -10.96 5.61
CA GLU A 180 8.82 -9.84 6.22
C GLU A 180 8.09 -8.98 5.17
N LYS A 181 6.89 -8.50 5.53
CA LYS A 181 6.04 -7.65 4.69
C LYS A 181 6.01 -6.26 5.29
N ILE A 182 6.55 -5.29 4.56
CA ILE A 182 6.78 -3.94 5.06
C ILE A 182 5.99 -2.96 4.18
N PRO A 183 5.18 -2.06 4.74
CA PRO A 183 4.58 -0.99 3.99
C PRO A 183 5.60 0.11 3.74
N VAL A 184 5.44 0.71 2.58
CA VAL A 184 6.29 1.74 2.04
C VAL A 184 5.41 2.78 1.36
N ASP A 185 5.83 4.04 1.36
CA ASP A 185 5.03 5.12 0.78
C ASP A 185 5.73 5.90 -0.34
N GLU A 186 7.06 5.78 -0.44
CA GLU A 186 7.85 6.39 -1.51
C GLU A 186 8.88 5.41 -2.09
N LEU A 187 9.25 5.69 -3.34
CA LEU A 187 10.31 5.01 -4.07
C LEU A 187 11.19 6.10 -4.68
N LEU A 188 12.48 6.11 -4.39
CA LEU A 188 13.39 7.16 -4.83
C LEU A 188 14.84 6.66 -4.91
N TYR A 189 15.62 7.29 -5.77
CA TYR A 189 17.06 7.11 -5.81
C TYR A 189 17.72 7.91 -4.70
N ILE A 190 18.59 7.26 -3.94
CA ILE A 190 19.44 7.89 -2.92
C ILE A 190 20.89 7.70 -3.34
N TRP A 191 21.66 8.79 -3.30
CA TRP A 191 23.08 8.79 -3.65
C TRP A 191 23.94 8.57 -2.42
N SER A 192 24.69 7.47 -2.40
CA SER A 192 25.71 7.22 -1.37
C SER A 192 27.02 7.89 -1.76
N ASN A 193 27.48 8.84 -0.95
CA ASN A 193 28.80 9.47 -1.14
C ASN A 193 29.95 8.48 -0.89
N LYS A 194 29.75 7.51 0.01
CA LYS A 194 30.72 6.45 0.30
C LYS A 194 30.95 5.54 -0.89
N ASP A 195 29.88 5.13 -1.55
CA ASP A 195 29.95 4.19 -2.67
C ASP A 195 29.99 4.88 -4.05
N ASN A 196 29.83 6.21 -4.10
CA ASN A 196 29.80 7.03 -5.31
C ASN A 196 28.80 6.49 -6.36
N LYS A 197 27.61 6.08 -5.89
CA LYS A 197 26.53 5.55 -6.72
C LYS A 197 25.15 5.93 -6.16
N ALA A 198 24.16 6.01 -7.05
CA ALA A 198 22.76 6.03 -6.66
C ALA A 198 22.21 4.59 -6.67
N GLU A 199 21.44 4.25 -5.64
CA GLU A 199 20.62 3.03 -5.62
C GLU A 199 19.17 3.41 -5.35
N LEU A 200 18.25 2.51 -5.68
CA LEU A 200 16.82 2.72 -5.50
C LEU A 200 16.37 2.22 -4.12
N TYR A 201 15.64 3.05 -3.39
CA TYR A 201 15.18 2.77 -2.03
C TYR A 201 13.68 2.97 -1.90
N TYR A 202 13.08 2.20 -1.00
CA TYR A 202 11.76 2.48 -0.48
C TYR A 202 11.86 3.22 0.84
N HIS A 203 11.07 4.28 1.01
CA HIS A 203 10.83 4.89 2.32
C HIS A 203 9.85 4.02 3.12
N LEU A 204 10.15 3.78 4.40
CA LEU A 204 9.27 3.03 5.29
C LEU A 204 7.98 3.82 5.57
N GLY A 205 6.83 3.20 5.38
CA GLY A 205 5.54 3.86 5.60
C GLY A 205 5.23 4.04 7.08
N ASP A 206 4.40 5.05 7.39
CA ASP A 206 3.95 5.39 8.73
C ASP A 206 3.04 4.33 9.37
N ALA A 207 3.49 3.14 9.76
CA ALA A 207 2.58 2.27 10.54
C ALA A 207 3.04 2.11 11.98
N ASN A 208 2.11 2.50 12.86
CA ASN A 208 2.08 2.41 14.31
C ASN A 208 2.32 0.99 14.89
N ASN A 209 2.79 0.03 14.08
CA ASN A 209 2.92 -1.38 14.40
C ASN A 209 4.21 -2.04 13.84
N PHE A 210 5.17 -1.30 13.28
CA PHE A 210 6.50 -1.88 13.00
C PHE A 210 7.33 -1.92 14.27
N SER A 211 7.06 -2.90 15.12
CA SER A 211 8.02 -3.32 16.13
C SER A 211 8.76 -4.55 15.60
N ASN A 212 9.89 -4.33 14.95
CA ASN A 212 10.90 -5.38 14.84
C ASN A 212 11.87 -5.16 16.01
N THR A 213 12.26 -6.21 16.73
CA THR A 213 13.14 -6.05 17.90
C THR A 213 14.51 -5.44 17.56
N ASN A 214 14.89 -5.44 16.29
CA ASN A 214 16.12 -4.82 15.79
C ASN A 214 15.88 -3.43 15.17
N PHE A 215 14.62 -2.96 15.12
CA PHE A 215 14.18 -1.65 14.65
C PHE A 215 13.12 -1.06 15.60
N GLU A 216 13.50 -0.10 16.42
CA GLU A 216 12.53 0.91 16.83
C GLU A 216 12.74 2.11 15.93
N GLU A 217 11.70 2.46 15.19
CA GLU A 217 11.66 3.73 14.50
C GLU A 217 11.81 4.82 15.56
N ASN A 218 12.85 5.67 15.43
CA ASN A 218 12.79 6.95 16.11
C ASN A 218 11.70 7.76 15.38
N ASN A 219 10.49 7.79 15.95
CA ASN A 219 9.31 8.46 15.40
C ASN A 219 9.58 9.94 15.05
N GLU A 220 10.64 10.55 15.60
CA GLU A 220 11.02 11.93 15.32
C GLU A 220 11.61 12.11 13.90
N GLU A 221 12.25 11.10 13.33
CA GLU A 221 13.02 11.28 12.10
C GLU A 221 12.24 10.96 10.82
N HIS A 222 11.36 9.94 10.82
CA HIS A 222 10.58 9.48 9.67
C HIS A 222 11.34 9.54 8.31
N MET A 223 12.60 9.10 8.30
CA MET A 223 13.51 9.10 7.15
C MET A 223 14.30 7.79 7.11
N SER A 224 13.57 6.68 7.27
CA SER A 224 14.14 5.34 7.25
C SER A 224 13.85 4.68 5.92
N PHE A 225 14.89 4.14 5.29
CA PHE A 225 14.81 3.58 3.95
C PHE A 225 15.35 2.16 3.89
N ILE A 226 14.80 1.34 3.00
CA ILE A 226 15.31 0.00 2.66
C ILE A 226 15.64 -0.07 1.17
N LYS A 227 16.61 -0.89 0.77
CA LYS A 227 16.96 -1.05 -0.64
C LYS A 227 15.81 -1.72 -1.38
N ALA A 228 15.42 -1.15 -2.52
CA ALA A 228 14.39 -1.75 -3.36
C ALA A 228 14.83 -3.11 -3.93
N ALA A 229 16.12 -3.30 -4.19
CA ALA A 229 16.68 -4.55 -4.72
C ALA A 229 16.55 -5.76 -3.78
N ASP A 230 16.42 -5.51 -2.47
CA ASP A 230 16.30 -6.55 -1.44
C ASP A 230 14.83 -6.91 -1.16
N SER A 231 13.92 -6.43 -2.00
CA SER A 231 12.48 -6.60 -1.83
C SER A 231 11.73 -6.79 -3.15
N LYS A 232 10.46 -7.19 -3.07
CA LYS A 232 9.53 -7.23 -4.21
C LYS A 232 8.18 -6.65 -3.83
N TYR A 233 7.55 -5.93 -4.76
CA TYR A 233 6.17 -5.45 -4.60
C TYR A 233 5.20 -6.62 -4.37
N ILE A 234 4.23 -6.43 -3.45
CA ILE A 234 3.18 -7.42 -3.19
C ILE A 234 1.76 -6.87 -3.37
N SER A 235 1.47 -5.66 -2.90
CA SER A 235 0.13 -5.08 -2.99
C SER A 235 0.12 -3.57 -2.80
N GLY A 236 -1.04 -2.95 -3.04
CA GLY A 236 -1.29 -1.53 -2.81
C GLY A 236 -1.09 -0.67 -4.06
N PRO A 237 -1.02 0.66 -3.88
CA PRO A 237 -0.58 1.57 -4.92
C PRO A 237 0.79 1.16 -5.46
N PHE A 238 1.04 1.38 -6.74
CA PHE A 238 2.36 1.11 -7.30
C PHE A 238 3.19 2.40 -7.28
N LEU A 239 4.33 2.34 -6.61
CA LEU A 239 5.24 3.47 -6.47
C LEU A 239 6.11 3.60 -7.73
N LYS A 240 6.31 4.85 -8.16
CA LYS A 240 7.26 5.20 -9.21
C LYS A 240 8.40 5.98 -8.58
N PRO A 241 9.64 5.85 -9.10
CA PRO A 241 10.75 6.67 -8.63
C PRO A 241 10.39 8.17 -8.67
N LEU A 242 10.53 8.86 -7.54
CA LEU A 242 10.22 10.28 -7.39
C LEU A 242 11.29 11.19 -8.00
N ASN A 243 12.49 10.67 -8.19
CA ASN A 243 13.63 11.33 -8.81
C ASN A 243 14.39 10.36 -9.73
N THR A 244 15.45 10.87 -10.33
CA THR A 244 16.39 10.15 -11.20
C THR A 244 17.75 9.98 -10.51
N VAL A 245 18.61 9.14 -11.10
CA VAL A 245 20.00 8.96 -10.64
C VAL A 245 20.78 10.27 -10.65
N ASP A 246 20.60 11.09 -11.69
CA ASP A 246 21.31 12.37 -11.83
C ASP A 246 20.83 13.40 -10.79
N GLU A 247 19.53 13.44 -10.52
CA GLU A 247 18.96 14.28 -9.46
C GLU A 247 19.46 13.84 -8.08
N ALA A 248 19.45 12.53 -7.78
CA ALA A 248 19.97 12.01 -6.51
C ALA A 248 21.43 12.42 -6.29
N LYS A 249 22.27 12.33 -7.33
CA LYS A 249 23.66 12.77 -7.28
C LYS A 249 23.79 14.27 -7.05
N ALA A 250 22.99 15.07 -7.74
CA ALA A 250 23.00 16.53 -7.59
C ALA A 250 22.52 16.97 -6.20
N ASP A 251 21.58 16.23 -5.61
CA ASP A 251 20.96 16.51 -4.32
C ASP A 251 21.82 16.08 -3.11
N ALA A 252 22.89 15.30 -3.33
CA ALA A 252 23.81 14.87 -2.28
C ALA A 252 24.73 15.99 -1.74
N LYS A 253 24.68 17.19 -2.34
CA LYS A 253 25.43 18.37 -1.87
C LYS A 253 24.77 18.97 -0.63
N ILE A 254 25.56 19.69 0.17
CA ILE A 254 25.06 20.51 1.27
C ILE A 254 24.09 21.57 0.75
N ALA A 255 22.93 21.69 1.40
CA ALA A 255 21.87 22.60 1.03
C ALA A 255 22.23 24.05 1.33
N THR A 256 21.94 24.94 0.37
CA THR A 256 22.02 26.39 0.55
C THR A 256 20.69 26.95 1.07
N ALA A 257 20.68 28.22 1.47
CA ALA A 257 19.44 28.91 1.83
C ALA A 257 18.39 28.91 0.70
N ALA A 258 18.83 28.88 -0.57
CA ALA A 258 17.93 28.80 -1.72
C ALA A 258 17.25 27.42 -1.80
N ASP A 259 18.00 26.34 -1.56
CA ASP A 259 17.46 24.98 -1.59
C ASP A 259 16.43 24.73 -0.47
N LYS A 260 16.53 25.48 0.64
CA LYS A 260 15.65 25.36 1.82
C LYS A 260 14.37 26.19 1.74
N LYS A 261 14.18 26.99 0.68
CA LYS A 261 13.07 27.93 0.58
C LYS A 261 11.69 27.24 0.66
N ASP A 262 11.56 26.08 0.02
CA ASP A 262 10.29 25.35 0.01
C ASP A 262 10.00 24.74 1.39
N LEU A 263 11.00 24.16 2.05
CA LEU A 263 10.86 23.65 3.43
C LEU A 263 10.46 24.76 4.40
N GLN A 264 11.12 25.93 4.32
CA GLN A 264 10.79 27.09 5.13
C GLN A 264 9.34 27.53 4.94
N LYS A 265 8.84 27.55 3.70
CA LYS A 265 7.45 27.90 3.40
C LYS A 265 6.44 26.93 4.03
N GLU A 266 6.75 25.64 4.05
CA GLU A 266 5.89 24.63 4.70
C GLU A 266 5.93 24.77 6.23
N ILE A 267 7.08 25.05 6.83
CA ILE A 267 7.22 25.34 8.27
C ILE A 267 6.35 26.54 8.67
N GLU A 268 6.31 27.59 7.84
CA GLU A 268 5.50 28.78 8.08
C GLU A 268 3.98 28.51 8.06
N GLN A 269 3.53 27.35 7.56
CA GLN A 269 2.12 26.93 7.62
C GLN A 269 1.71 26.37 8.99
N GLU A 270 2.62 26.24 9.96
CA GLU A 270 2.37 25.68 11.30
C GLU A 270 1.03 26.15 11.91
N ASN A 271 0.84 27.46 12.03
CA ASN A 271 -0.38 28.02 12.63
C ASN A 271 -1.64 27.70 11.79
N ALA A 272 -1.52 27.64 10.46
CA ALA A 272 -2.64 27.30 9.60
C ALA A 272 -3.04 25.83 9.81
N VAL A 273 -2.07 24.92 9.89
CA VAL A 273 -2.29 23.49 10.13
C VAL A 273 -2.85 23.24 11.53
N HIS A 274 -2.28 23.86 12.57
CA HIS A 274 -2.78 23.74 13.95
C HIS A 274 -4.22 24.21 14.13
N ASN A 275 -4.68 25.12 13.25
CA ASN A 275 -6.03 25.63 13.28
C ASN A 275 -7.07 24.75 12.58
N THR A 276 -6.65 23.73 11.82
CA THR A 276 -7.56 22.79 11.16
C THR A 276 -8.34 21.94 12.17
N ASP A 277 -9.56 21.56 11.81
CA ASP A 277 -10.40 20.71 12.66
C ASP A 277 -9.79 19.31 12.84
N GLY A 278 -9.18 18.77 11.77
CA GLY A 278 -8.49 17.47 11.83
C GLY A 278 -7.36 17.49 12.86
N TYR A 279 -6.50 18.51 12.85
CA TYR A 279 -5.43 18.64 13.84
C TYR A 279 -5.94 18.74 15.27
N LYS A 280 -6.95 19.59 15.51
CA LYS A 280 -7.54 19.77 16.84
C LYS A 280 -8.20 18.50 17.37
N PHE A 281 -8.75 17.67 16.49
CA PHE A 281 -9.47 16.46 16.87
C PHE A 281 -8.52 15.27 17.16
N TYR A 282 -7.53 15.06 16.30
CA TYR A 282 -6.65 13.88 16.38
C TYR A 282 -5.32 14.13 17.10
N HIS A 283 -5.01 15.40 17.42
CA HIS A 283 -3.74 15.80 18.04
C HIS A 283 -2.54 15.14 17.34
N PHE A 284 -2.38 15.41 16.04
CA PHE A 284 -1.43 14.73 15.15
C PHE A 284 0.03 14.85 15.62
N ASN A 285 0.46 13.93 16.49
CA ASN A 285 1.87 13.79 16.87
C ASN A 285 2.75 13.69 15.64
N PHE A 286 2.35 12.90 14.64
CA PHE A 286 3.09 12.76 13.38
C PHE A 286 3.32 14.06 12.60
N TYR A 287 2.42 15.05 12.70
CA TYR A 287 2.67 16.36 12.08
C TYR A 287 3.68 17.16 12.89
N ASN A 288 3.59 17.12 14.22
CA ASN A 288 4.52 17.80 15.10
C ASN A 288 5.94 17.23 14.99
N ASP A 289 6.06 15.90 14.95
CA ASP A 289 7.34 15.20 14.77
C ASP A 289 7.98 15.61 13.42
N ALA A 290 7.20 15.57 12.34
CA ALA A 290 7.66 16.02 11.02
C ALA A 290 8.03 17.52 10.99
N LEU A 291 7.30 18.37 11.73
CA LEU A 291 7.56 19.81 11.81
C LEU A 291 8.82 20.12 12.63
N GLU A 292 9.04 19.41 13.74
CA GLU A 292 10.26 19.51 14.54
C GLU A 292 11.47 19.15 13.68
N ARG A 293 11.41 18.00 13.02
CA ARG A 293 12.48 17.55 12.11
C ARG A 293 12.71 18.53 10.95
N ALA A 294 11.64 19.08 10.39
CA ALA A 294 11.74 20.12 9.36
C ALA A 294 12.50 21.36 9.88
N LYS A 295 12.21 21.83 11.10
CA LYS A 295 12.91 22.97 11.71
C LYS A 295 14.39 22.69 11.95
N GLU A 296 14.74 21.48 12.40
CA GLU A 296 16.14 21.05 12.56
C GLU A 296 16.90 21.04 11.23
N ILE A 297 16.35 20.39 10.21
CA ILE A 297 16.97 20.31 8.88
C ILE A 297 17.10 21.71 8.26
N ASN A 298 16.08 22.55 8.43
CA ASN A 298 16.09 23.90 7.92
C ASN A 298 17.16 24.79 8.58
N SER A 299 17.44 24.58 9.87
CA SER A 299 18.50 25.30 10.60
C SER A 299 19.91 24.72 10.47
N SER A 300 20.05 23.44 10.09
CA SER A 300 21.34 22.74 9.96
C SER A 300 22.22 23.28 8.83
N ASP A 301 23.49 23.55 9.11
CA ASP A 301 24.49 23.92 8.08
C ASP A 301 25.07 22.71 7.32
N LYS A 302 24.67 21.50 7.70
CA LYS A 302 25.15 20.23 7.14
C LYS A 302 24.08 19.43 6.40
N ALA A 303 22.82 19.83 6.49
CA ALA A 303 21.75 19.14 5.78
C ALA A 303 22.00 19.14 4.27
N THR A 304 21.85 17.99 3.63
CA THR A 304 21.91 17.86 2.17
C THR A 304 20.63 18.34 1.51
N VAL A 305 20.67 18.60 0.20
CA VAL A 305 19.45 18.92 -0.56
C VAL A 305 18.47 17.73 -0.55
N SER A 306 18.98 16.50 -0.52
CA SER A 306 18.17 15.28 -0.37
C SER A 306 17.35 15.29 0.93
N GLU A 307 18.01 15.55 2.07
CA GLU A 307 17.35 15.65 3.38
C GLU A 307 16.30 16.76 3.42
N VAL A 308 16.61 17.93 2.84
CA VAL A 308 15.66 19.06 2.77
C VAL A 308 14.42 18.69 1.95
N LYS A 309 14.61 18.04 0.80
CA LYS A 309 13.50 17.60 -0.06
C LYS A 309 12.65 16.52 0.61
N GLU A 310 13.26 15.59 1.33
CA GLU A 310 12.54 14.58 2.08
C GLU A 310 11.73 15.21 3.21
N ALA A 311 12.34 16.07 4.03
CA ALA A 311 11.66 16.78 5.11
C ALA A 311 10.44 17.56 4.59
N THR A 312 10.58 18.18 3.43
CA THR A 312 9.50 18.93 2.77
C THR A 312 8.34 18.00 2.41
N ARG A 313 8.62 16.84 1.77
CA ARG A 313 7.58 15.86 1.40
C ARG A 313 6.87 15.29 2.63
N ARG A 314 7.64 14.91 3.66
CA ARG A 314 7.10 14.39 4.91
C ARG A 314 6.16 15.41 5.56
N LEU A 315 6.62 16.65 5.76
CA LEU A 315 5.81 17.70 6.36
C LEU A 315 4.52 17.97 5.55
N GLN A 316 4.62 18.05 4.22
CA GLN A 316 3.45 18.21 3.34
C GLN A 316 2.46 17.04 3.44
N MET A 317 2.96 15.80 3.51
CA MET A 317 2.12 14.61 3.65
C MET A 317 1.35 14.64 4.96
N LYS A 318 2.01 14.93 6.08
CA LYS A 318 1.36 15.01 7.39
C LYS A 318 0.40 16.18 7.48
N ALA A 319 0.75 17.33 6.92
CA ALA A 319 -0.13 18.49 6.84
C ALA A 319 -1.44 18.14 6.10
N LYS A 320 -1.36 17.44 4.97
CA LYS A 320 -2.56 17.00 4.21
C LYS A 320 -3.53 16.17 5.06
N LEU A 321 -3.03 15.33 5.96
CA LEU A 321 -3.89 14.56 6.86
C LEU A 321 -4.64 15.45 7.86
N ALA A 322 -4.02 16.54 8.31
CA ALA A 322 -4.66 17.53 9.19
C ALA A 322 -5.82 18.29 8.51
N TYR A 323 -5.78 18.44 7.19
CA TYR A 323 -6.85 19.07 6.41
C TYR A 323 -8.03 18.15 6.10
N LEU A 324 -7.97 16.86 6.43
CA LEU A 324 -9.10 15.96 6.25
C LEU A 324 -10.20 16.27 7.27
N THR A 325 -11.45 16.15 6.86
CA THR A 325 -12.58 16.11 7.80
C THR A 325 -12.48 14.88 8.72
N VAL A 326 -13.19 14.88 9.84
CA VAL A 326 -13.23 13.73 10.78
C VAL A 326 -13.64 12.43 10.07
N ASP A 327 -14.65 12.48 9.20
CA ASP A 327 -15.11 11.31 8.45
C ASP A 327 -14.08 10.83 7.40
N GLU A 328 -13.41 11.76 6.72
CA GLU A 328 -12.36 11.42 5.74
C GLU A 328 -11.13 10.84 6.43
N TYR A 329 -10.74 11.38 7.58
CA TYR A 329 -9.65 10.82 8.37
C TYR A 329 -10.02 9.45 8.92
N ALA A 330 -11.24 9.25 9.42
CA ALA A 330 -11.71 7.94 9.87
C ALA A 330 -11.71 6.92 8.72
N ALA A 331 -12.07 7.33 7.50
CA ALA A 331 -11.98 6.49 6.31
C ALA A 331 -10.52 6.16 5.94
N TYR A 332 -9.63 7.16 5.98
CA TYR A 332 -8.20 6.97 5.77
C TYR A 332 -7.61 5.99 6.80
N SER A 333 -7.79 6.26 8.09
CA SER A 333 -7.30 5.43 9.20
C SER A 333 -7.82 3.99 9.11
N ASN A 334 -9.13 3.80 8.91
CA ASN A 334 -9.68 2.45 8.75
C ASN A 334 -9.18 1.75 7.49
N SER A 335 -8.91 2.47 6.39
CA SER A 335 -8.32 1.86 5.21
C SER A 335 -6.91 1.32 5.48
N ARG A 336 -6.16 1.91 6.41
CA ARG A 336 -4.81 1.45 6.80
C ARG A 336 -4.82 0.21 7.70
N ASN A 337 -5.99 -0.20 8.21
CA ASN A 337 -6.18 -1.51 8.84
C ASN A 337 -6.19 -2.67 7.83
N SER A 338 -6.08 -2.37 6.53
CA SER A 338 -5.92 -3.37 5.48
C SER A 338 -4.47 -3.80 5.35
N MET A 339 -4.24 -5.11 5.39
CA MET A 339 -2.94 -5.72 5.20
C MET A 339 -2.99 -6.77 4.08
N PRO A 340 -1.84 -7.06 3.44
CA PRO A 340 -1.74 -8.21 2.55
C PRO A 340 -2.08 -9.49 3.33
N GLU A 341 -2.65 -10.50 2.64
CA GLU A 341 -2.97 -11.78 3.29
C GLU A 341 -1.70 -12.41 3.94
N LYS A 342 -1.87 -12.93 5.16
CA LYS A 342 -0.81 -13.62 5.91
C LYS A 342 -0.62 -15.02 5.31
N TYR A 343 0.33 -15.13 4.39
CA TYR A 343 1.00 -16.38 4.05
C TYR A 343 2.44 -16.26 4.51
#